data_AF-A0A7C8ZKM2-F1
#
_entry.id   AF-A0A7C8ZKM2-F1
#
_cell.length_a   1.000
_cell.length_b   1.000
_cell.length_c   1.000
_cell.angle_alpha   90.00
_cell.angle_beta   90.00
_cell.angle_gamma   90.00
#
_symmetry.space_group_name_H-M   'P 1'
#
loop_
_entity.id
_entity.type
_entity.pdbx_description
1 polymer ?
#
loop_
_entity_poly.entity_id
_entity_poly.type
_entity_poly.pdbx_seq_one_letter_code
_entity_poly.pdbx_strand_id
1 'polypeptide(L)'
;LRERAGRKLVVDCNGEGVLFVEAHADVTLDDFGEELHPPFPCLEELLFDVPGHGGILHCPLLLIQVTMLKCGGLILAWRFNHTMADGTGMMQFMNAVAEMARGGQLSVQPIWKRHLLCARDPPRVTCVHHEHDN
;
A
#
# COMPACT_ATOMS: atom_id res chain seq x y z
N LEU A 1 -4.82 0.86 10.81
CA LEU A 1 -3.97 1.49 11.85
C LEU A 1 -4.80 1.85 13.08
N ARG A 2 -4.17 1.90 14.26
CA ARG A 2 -4.76 2.39 15.50
C ARG A 2 -3.93 3.54 16.06
N GLU A 3 -4.56 4.44 16.80
CA GLU A 3 -3.87 5.49 17.54
C GLU A 3 -3.69 5.07 19.01
N ARG A 4 -2.53 5.36 19.58
CA ARG A 4 -2.18 5.15 21.00
C ARG A 4 -1.89 6.51 21.66
N ALA A 5 -1.62 6.48 22.97
CA ALA A 5 -1.26 7.66 23.75
C ALA A 5 -0.17 8.50 23.05
N GLY A 6 -0.31 9.84 23.14
CA GLY A 6 0.59 10.78 22.47
C GLY A 6 0.39 10.86 20.95
N ARG A 7 -0.78 10.50 20.42
CA ARG A 7 -1.10 10.49 18.98
C ARG A 7 -0.20 9.55 18.16
N LYS A 8 0.36 8.52 18.81
CA LYS A 8 1.26 7.58 18.16
C LYS A 8 0.47 6.57 17.35
N LEU A 9 0.71 6.52 16.05
CA LEU A 9 0.12 5.52 15.17
C LEU A 9 0.84 4.18 15.32
N VAL A 10 0.05 3.10 15.42
CA VAL A 10 0.55 1.72 15.51
C VAL A 10 -0.23 0.80 14.59
N VAL A 11 0.48 -0.22 14.09
CA VAL A 11 -0.15 -1.36 13.40
C VAL A 11 -0.52 -2.37 14.47
N ASP A 12 -1.80 -2.73 14.50
CA ASP A 12 -2.30 -3.83 15.31
C ASP A 12 -2.28 -5.09 14.46
N CYS A 13 -1.32 -5.99 14.69
CA CYS A 13 -1.15 -7.22 13.91
C CYS A 13 -2.12 -8.30 14.39
N ASN A 14 -3.42 -8.05 14.26
CA ASN A 14 -4.52 -8.89 14.73
C ASN A 14 -4.98 -9.95 13.72
N GLY A 15 -4.41 -9.95 12.52
CA GLY A 15 -4.80 -10.91 11.46
C GLY A 15 -6.14 -10.62 10.79
N GLU A 16 -6.69 -9.39 10.89
CA GLU A 16 -7.90 -8.97 10.15
C GLU A 16 -7.75 -9.13 8.62
N GLY A 17 -6.51 -9.23 8.13
CA GLY A 17 -6.21 -9.62 6.76
C GLY A 17 -6.05 -8.44 5.80
N VAL A 18 -6.12 -8.76 4.51
CA VAL A 18 -6.01 -7.85 3.37
C VAL A 18 -7.33 -7.89 2.64
N LEU A 19 -7.84 -6.74 2.21
CA LEU A 19 -9.04 -6.72 1.39
C LEU A 19 -8.67 -7.11 -0.04
N PHE A 20 -9.27 -8.18 -0.55
CA PHE A 20 -9.06 -8.67 -1.92
C PHE A 20 -10.38 -8.56 -2.69
N VAL A 21 -10.36 -7.87 -3.82
CA VAL A 21 -11.53 -7.63 -4.67
C VAL A 21 -11.29 -8.25 -6.03
N GLU A 22 -12.26 -9.05 -6.48
CA GLU A 22 -12.33 -9.55 -7.85
C GLU A 22 -13.40 -8.75 -8.60
N ALA A 23 -13.07 -8.28 -9.80
CA ALA A 23 -13.95 -7.48 -10.64
C ALA A 23 -13.87 -7.91 -12.11
N HIS A 24 -14.91 -7.57 -12.88
CA HIS A 24 -14.95 -7.74 -14.32
C HIS A 24 -15.31 -6.41 -14.97
N ALA A 25 -14.68 -6.09 -16.09
CA ALA A 25 -15.00 -4.92 -16.88
C ALA A 25 -15.26 -5.31 -18.33
N ASP A 26 -16.38 -4.82 -18.89
CA ASP A 26 -16.76 -5.02 -20.30
C ASP A 26 -16.02 -4.02 -21.22
N VAL A 27 -14.71 -3.90 -20.98
CA VAL A 27 -13.76 -3.13 -21.79
C VAL A 27 -12.54 -4.00 -22.07
N THR A 28 -11.78 -3.61 -23.08
CA THR A 28 -10.51 -4.22 -23.47
C THR A 28 -9.34 -3.35 -23.03
N LEU A 29 -8.12 -3.86 -23.10
CA LEU A 29 -6.93 -3.06 -22.81
C LEU A 29 -6.75 -1.92 -23.83
N ASP A 30 -7.10 -2.17 -25.10
CA ASP A 30 -6.96 -1.20 -26.19
C ASP A 30 -7.87 0.02 -25.99
N ASP A 31 -8.98 -0.13 -25.27
CA ASP A 31 -9.90 0.96 -24.92
C ASP A 31 -9.24 2.02 -24.00
N PHE A 32 -8.11 1.69 -23.36
CA PHE A 32 -7.33 2.61 -22.53
C PHE A 32 -6.26 3.40 -23.33
N GLY A 33 -6.09 3.11 -24.62
CA GLY A 33 -5.08 3.72 -25.48
C GLY A 33 -3.70 3.04 -25.38
N GLU A 34 -2.76 3.47 -26.24
CA GLU A 34 -1.42 2.86 -26.31
C GLU A 34 -0.49 3.29 -25.17
N GLU A 35 -0.65 4.52 -24.69
CA GLU A 35 0.15 5.04 -23.59
C GLU A 35 -0.73 5.36 -22.37
N LEU A 36 -0.41 4.68 -21.26
CA LEU A 36 -1.11 4.85 -20.00
C LEU A 36 -0.44 5.95 -19.17
N HIS A 37 -1.06 7.13 -19.12
CA HIS A 37 -0.61 8.24 -18.28
C HIS A 37 -1.71 8.73 -17.35
N PRO A 38 -1.37 9.32 -16.20
CA PRO A 38 -2.30 10.16 -15.46
C PRO A 38 -2.80 11.33 -16.32
N PRO A 39 -4.10 11.67 -16.27
CA PRO A 39 -5.15 11.00 -15.51
C PRO A 39 -5.59 9.67 -16.17
N PHE A 40 -5.63 8.60 -15.37
CA PHE A 40 -6.09 7.30 -15.85
C PHE A 40 -7.62 7.31 -15.99
N PRO A 41 -8.18 6.92 -17.14
CA PRO A 41 -9.62 6.81 -17.29
C PRO A 41 -10.15 5.71 -16.37
N CYS A 42 -11.34 5.95 -15.80
CA CYS A 42 -12.04 5.00 -14.93
C CYS A 42 -11.27 4.59 -13.67
N LEU A 43 -10.38 5.44 -13.14
CA LEU A 43 -9.56 5.12 -11.97
C LEU A 43 -10.41 4.74 -10.75
N GLU A 44 -11.54 5.43 -10.54
CA GLU A 44 -12.44 5.20 -9.40
C GLU A 44 -13.12 3.83 -9.47
N GLU A 45 -13.36 3.31 -10.68
CA GLU A 45 -13.94 1.99 -10.93
C GLU A 45 -12.88 0.88 -10.89
N LEU A 46 -11.64 1.19 -11.30
CA LEU A 46 -10.51 0.25 -11.33
C LEU A 46 -9.84 0.09 -9.96
N LEU A 47 -10.11 0.99 -9.01
CA LEU A 47 -9.65 0.89 -7.64
C LEU A 47 -10.80 1.17 -6.67
N PHE A 48 -11.36 0.10 -6.11
CA PHE A 48 -12.47 0.16 -5.17
C PHE A 48 -12.12 1.06 -3.97
N ASP A 49 -12.89 2.12 -3.80
CA ASP A 49 -12.87 2.88 -2.56
C ASP A 49 -13.84 2.25 -1.56
N VAL A 50 -13.31 1.88 -0.39
CA VAL A 50 -14.09 1.25 0.67
C VAL A 50 -14.90 2.34 1.38
N PRO A 51 -16.24 2.35 1.28
CA PRO A 51 -17.05 3.43 1.83
C PRO A 51 -16.79 3.62 3.33
N GLY A 52 -16.62 4.86 3.77
CA GLY A 52 -16.33 5.19 5.18
C GLY A 52 -14.89 4.95 5.62
N HIS A 53 -13.99 4.52 4.73
CA HIS A 53 -12.59 4.22 5.06
C HIS A 53 -11.59 5.13 4.31
N GLY A 54 -11.99 6.35 3.96
CA GLY A 54 -11.10 7.36 3.37
C GLY A 54 -10.05 7.95 4.33
N GLY A 55 -10.14 7.63 5.63
CA GLY A 55 -9.20 8.06 6.66
C GLY A 55 -7.95 7.19 6.80
N ILE A 56 -7.05 7.59 7.70
CA ILE A 56 -5.83 6.85 8.05
C ILE A 56 -6.11 5.75 9.10
N LEU A 57 -7.05 6.01 10.00
CA LEU A 57 -7.42 5.12 11.08
C LEU A 57 -8.55 4.20 10.67
N HIS A 58 -8.55 2.99 11.20
CA HIS A 58 -9.63 2.00 11.00
C HIS A 58 -9.91 1.59 9.55
N CYS A 59 -9.10 2.01 8.57
CA CYS A 59 -9.15 1.53 7.18
C CYS A 59 -8.36 0.22 6.98
N PRO A 60 -8.71 -0.57 5.95
CA PRO A 60 -7.86 -1.67 5.49
C PRO A 60 -6.43 -1.17 5.24
N LEU A 61 -5.47 -1.91 5.77
CA LEU A 61 -4.05 -1.56 5.64
C LEU A 61 -3.54 -1.76 4.21
N LEU A 62 -4.13 -2.73 3.52
CA LEU A 62 -3.86 -3.11 2.15
C LEU A 62 -5.17 -3.57 1.49
N LEU A 63 -5.36 -3.14 0.25
CA LEU A 63 -6.40 -3.58 -0.65
C LEU A 63 -5.74 -3.95 -1.98
N ILE A 64 -6.10 -5.12 -2.49
CA ILE A 64 -5.68 -5.61 -3.81
C ILE A 64 -6.96 -5.82 -4.62
N GLN A 65 -7.04 -5.25 -5.81
CA GLN A 65 -8.12 -5.50 -6.75
C GLN A 65 -7.58 -6.12 -8.02
N VAL A 66 -8.23 -7.20 -8.45
CA VAL A 66 -7.97 -7.88 -9.71
C VAL A 66 -9.19 -7.69 -10.60
N THR A 67 -9.02 -6.95 -11.70
CA THR A 67 -10.08 -6.70 -12.67
C THR A 67 -9.79 -7.46 -13.96
N MET A 68 -10.66 -8.41 -14.31
CA MET A 68 -10.60 -9.16 -15.57
C MET A 68 -11.28 -8.36 -16.69
N LEU A 69 -10.56 -8.17 -17.79
CA LEU A 69 -11.04 -7.47 -18.98
C LEU A 69 -11.68 -8.42 -19.98
N LYS A 70 -12.56 -7.90 -20.85
CA LYS A 70 -13.24 -8.67 -21.90
C LYS A 70 -12.29 -9.41 -22.84
N CYS A 71 -11.13 -8.81 -23.13
CA CYS A 71 -10.10 -9.40 -23.99
C CYS A 71 -9.24 -10.48 -23.29
N GLY A 72 -9.54 -10.83 -22.04
CA GLY A 72 -8.72 -11.72 -21.21
C GLY A 72 -7.54 -11.02 -20.53
N GLY A 73 -7.36 -9.72 -20.75
CA GLY A 73 -6.40 -8.88 -20.01
C GLY A 73 -6.77 -8.74 -18.54
N LEU A 74 -5.82 -8.23 -17.74
CA LEU A 74 -5.97 -8.08 -16.31
C LEU A 74 -5.41 -6.74 -15.85
N ILE A 75 -6.16 -6.06 -14.98
CA ILE A 75 -5.69 -4.88 -14.25
C ILE A 75 -5.52 -5.28 -12.79
N LEU A 76 -4.32 -5.04 -12.25
CA LEU A 76 -3.99 -5.30 -10.86
C LEU A 76 -3.77 -3.97 -10.14
N ALA A 77 -4.74 -3.58 -9.30
CA ALA A 77 -4.72 -2.33 -8.57
C ALA A 77 -4.43 -2.55 -7.08
N TRP A 78 -3.68 -1.62 -6.50
CA TRP A 78 -3.21 -1.69 -5.11
C TRP A 78 -3.54 -0.38 -4.40
N ARG A 79 -4.15 -0.49 -3.22
CA ARG A 79 -4.27 0.63 -2.28
C ARG A 79 -3.67 0.21 -0.96
N PHE A 80 -2.83 1.06 -0.39
CA PHE A 80 -2.21 0.79 0.89
C PHE A 80 -2.12 2.03 1.74
N ASN A 81 -2.10 1.81 3.05
CA ASN A 81 -1.89 2.89 3.99
C ASN A 81 -0.40 3.27 4.04
N HIS A 82 -0.04 4.41 3.43
CA HIS A 82 1.34 4.86 3.27
C HIS A 82 2.07 5.09 4.61
N THR A 83 1.36 5.19 5.73
CA THR A 83 2.00 5.28 7.05
C THR A 83 2.63 3.95 7.50
N MET A 84 2.27 2.83 6.87
CA MET A 84 2.87 1.52 7.15
C MET A 84 4.24 1.34 6.51
N ALA A 85 4.36 1.71 5.24
CA ALA A 85 5.53 1.43 4.41
C ALA A 85 5.79 2.58 3.42
N ASP A 86 7.05 2.74 3.05
CA ASP A 86 7.42 3.58 1.91
C ASP A 86 7.25 2.80 0.58
N GLY A 87 7.54 3.47 -0.55
CA GLY A 87 7.41 2.86 -1.87
C GLY A 87 8.32 1.64 -2.06
N THR A 88 9.53 1.65 -1.49
CA THR A 88 10.47 0.53 -1.55
C THR A 88 9.94 -0.68 -0.78
N GLY A 89 9.43 -0.46 0.44
CA GLY A 89 8.82 -1.51 1.25
C GLY A 89 7.58 -2.11 0.58
N MET A 90 6.77 -1.27 -0.09
CA MET A 90 5.65 -1.77 -0.90
C MET A 90 6.13 -2.62 -2.08
N MET A 91 7.13 -2.17 -2.83
CA MET A 91 7.67 -2.93 -3.96
C MET A 91 8.25 -4.29 -3.52
N GLN A 92 8.94 -4.33 -2.36
CA GLN A 92 9.40 -5.58 -1.77
C GLN A 92 8.22 -6.52 -1.44
N PHE A 93 7.14 -6.00 -0.87
CA PHE A 93 5.93 -6.79 -0.60
C PHE A 93 5.31 -7.34 -1.89
N MET A 94 5.16 -6.52 -2.93
CA MET A 94 4.61 -6.95 -4.22
C MET A 94 5.47 -8.05 -4.86
N ASN A 95 6.79 -7.90 -4.83
CA ASN A 95 7.72 -8.92 -5.32
C ASN A 95 7.61 -10.22 -4.51
N ALA A 96 7.52 -10.14 -3.19
CA ALA A 96 7.32 -11.30 -2.32
C ALA A 96 6.02 -12.06 -2.67
N VAL A 97 4.91 -11.34 -2.88
CA VAL A 97 3.64 -11.93 -3.33
C VAL A 97 3.81 -12.62 -4.68
N ALA A 98 4.49 -11.99 -5.63
CA ALA A 98 4.73 -12.55 -6.95
C ALA A 98 5.63 -13.81 -6.91
N GLU A 99 6.65 -13.83 -6.05
CA GLU A 99 7.51 -14.99 -5.81
C GLU A 99 6.72 -16.17 -5.24
N MET A 100 5.92 -15.91 -4.20
CA MET A 100 5.06 -16.93 -3.59
C MET A 100 4.02 -17.46 -4.58
N ALA A 101 3.41 -16.59 -5.39
CA ALA A 101 2.45 -16.99 -6.42
C ALA A 101 3.08 -17.90 -7.49
N ARG A 102 4.38 -17.77 -7.75
CA ARG A 102 5.15 -18.68 -8.62
C ARG A 102 5.63 -19.97 -7.94
N GLY A 103 5.29 -20.18 -6.67
CA GLY A 103 5.76 -21.31 -5.86
C GLY A 103 7.23 -21.19 -5.41
N GLY A 104 7.80 -19.99 -5.49
CA GLY A 104 9.16 -19.69 -5.05
C GLY A 104 9.28 -19.40 -3.55
N GLN A 105 10.51 -19.15 -3.12
CA GLN A 105 10.83 -18.65 -1.79
C GLN A 105 11.11 -17.15 -1.84
N LEU A 106 10.94 -16.47 -0.70
CA LEU A 106 11.20 -15.04 -0.60
C LEU A 106 12.68 -14.72 -0.78
N SER A 107 13.01 -13.89 -1.78
CA SER A 107 14.39 -13.43 -2.01
C SER A 107 14.87 -12.46 -0.92
N VAL A 108 13.96 -11.71 -0.32
CA VAL A 108 14.23 -10.75 0.76
C VAL A 108 13.35 -11.09 1.95
N GLN A 109 13.96 -11.36 3.11
CA GLN A 109 13.24 -11.66 4.34
C GLN A 109 12.78 -10.36 5.03
N PRO A 110 11.52 -10.26 5.49
CA PRO A 110 11.04 -9.07 6.18
C PRO A 110 11.71 -8.92 7.55
N ILE A 111 12.12 -7.69 7.89
CA ILE A 111 12.74 -7.38 9.19
C ILE A 111 11.74 -6.60 10.05
N TRP A 112 11.21 -7.25 11.08
CA TRP A 112 10.24 -6.67 12.02
C TRP A 112 10.91 -5.91 13.17
N LYS A 113 11.85 -4.99 12.86
CA LYS A 113 12.64 -4.24 13.86
C LYS A 113 12.49 -2.72 13.72
N ARG A 114 11.26 -2.24 13.53
CA ARG A 114 10.98 -0.79 13.39
C ARG A 114 11.47 0.05 14.58
N HIS A 115 11.63 -0.54 15.77
CA HIS A 115 12.18 0.14 16.95
C HIS A 115 13.62 0.66 16.74
N LEU A 116 14.38 0.11 15.79
CA LEU A 116 15.70 0.61 15.43
C LEU A 116 15.65 2.03 14.84
N LEU A 117 14.47 2.45 14.35
CA LEU A 117 14.19 3.78 13.83
C LEU A 117 13.52 4.70 14.86
N CYS A 118 13.35 4.26 16.11
CA CYS A 118 12.82 5.14 17.15
C CYS A 118 13.77 6.33 17.37
N ALA A 119 13.17 7.51 17.61
CA ALA A 119 13.93 8.66 18.07
C ALA A 119 14.66 8.31 19.37
N ARG A 120 15.82 8.92 19.58
CA ARG A 120 16.60 8.78 20.82
C ARG A 120 15.84 9.44 21.96
N ASP A 121 15.98 8.88 23.16
CA ASP A 121 15.48 9.45 24.40
C ASP A 121 16.65 9.55 25.42
N PRO A 122 17.11 10.77 25.78
CA PRO A 122 16.63 12.06 25.28
C PRO A 122 17.01 12.30 23.81
N PRO A 123 16.30 13.20 23.09
CA PRO A 123 16.70 13.61 21.75
C PRO A 123 18.13 14.14 21.73
N ARG A 124 18.93 13.71 20.75
CA ARG A 124 20.29 14.22 20.52
C ARG A 124 20.36 14.83 19.13
N VAL A 125 20.23 16.16 19.08
CA VAL A 125 20.37 16.94 17.85
C VAL A 125 21.87 17.11 17.56
N THR A 126 22.37 16.49 16.50
CA THR A 126 23.80 16.55 16.12
C THR A 126 24.08 17.48 14.95
N CYS A 127 23.04 18.00 14.29
CA CYS A 127 23.11 18.99 13.23
C CYS A 127 22.06 20.08 13.47
N VAL A 128 22.35 21.30 13.03
CA VAL A 128 21.38 22.39 13.07
C VAL A 128 20.33 22.12 11.99
N HIS A 129 19.06 22.13 12.38
CA HIS A 129 17.90 21.89 11.51
C HIS A 129 17.22 23.23 11.20
N HIS A 130 17.68 23.93 10.16
CA HIS A 130 17.15 25.23 9.76
C HIS A 130 15.69 25.19 9.32
N GLU A 131 15.17 24.02 8.94
CA GLU A 131 13.75 23.79 8.65
C GLU A 131 12.83 24.01 9.87
N HIS A 132 13.40 24.17 11.06
CA HIS A 132 12.69 24.43 12.31
C HIS A 132 12.99 25.83 12.89
N ASP A 133 13.82 26.63 12.21
CA ASP A 133 14.05 28.02 12.57
C ASP A 133 12.90 28.86 11.97
N ASN A 134 12.03 29.40 12.84
CA ASN A 134 10.94 30.32 12.46
C ASN A 134 11.46 31.69 12.04
#